data_AF-A0A820HXU9-F1
#
_entry.id   AF-A0A820HXU9-F1
#
_cell.length_a   1.000
_cell.length_b   1.000
_cell.length_c   1.000
_cell.angle_alpha   90.00
_cell.angle_beta   90.00
_cell.angle_gamma   90.00
#
_symmetry.space_group_name_H-M   'P 1'
#
loop_
_entity.id
_entity.type
_entity.pdbx_description
1 polymer ?
#
loop_
_entity_poly.entity_id
_entity_poly.type
_entity_poly.pdbx_seq_one_letter_code
_entity_poly.pdbx_strand_id
1 'polypeptide(L)'
;VPSQIATAHFQLVLSRDHRFGIGSIPIGICYAGTGDHGFSRRWLFTAVPLINQYPIGSILLENPYYGLRKPLDQSRSSLLYVTNLYIMGEVLVLETLMLLHWCQKMKLTSAILYGFSLGEHMASLAFT
;
A
#
# COMPACT_ATOMS: atom_id res chain seq x y z
N VAL A 1 -19.75 -7.94 0.89
CA VAL A 1 -18.55 -7.07 0.88
C VAL A 1 -18.98 -5.68 0.42
N PRO A 2 -18.68 -4.58 1.15
CA PRO A 2 -19.09 -3.22 0.75
C PRO A 2 -18.54 -2.83 -0.63
N SER A 3 -19.33 -2.10 -1.44
CA SER A 3 -18.91 -1.68 -2.78
C SER A 3 -17.71 -0.73 -2.75
N GLN A 4 -17.55 0.04 -1.67
CA GLN A 4 -16.45 0.98 -1.47
C GLN A 4 -15.08 0.28 -1.41
N ILE A 5 -15.03 -0.97 -0.95
CA ILE A 5 -13.77 -1.71 -0.87
C ILE A 5 -13.47 -2.52 -2.13
N ALA A 6 -14.32 -2.49 -3.15
CA ALA A 6 -14.12 -3.25 -4.38
C ALA A 6 -13.00 -2.69 -5.28
N THR A 7 -12.71 -1.40 -5.17
CA THR A 7 -11.65 -0.74 -5.96
C THR A 7 -10.44 -0.44 -5.08
N ALA A 8 -9.27 -0.91 -5.53
CA ALA A 8 -8.00 -0.59 -4.89
C ALA A 8 -7.53 0.82 -5.30
N HIS A 9 -7.06 1.60 -4.34
CA HIS A 9 -6.46 2.91 -4.58
C HIS A 9 -5.01 2.90 -4.10
N PHE A 10 -4.09 3.34 -4.97
CA PHE A 10 -2.68 3.43 -4.62
C PHE A 10 -2.02 4.67 -5.24
N GLN A 11 -0.92 5.10 -4.63
CA GLN A 11 -0.05 6.14 -5.19
C GLN A 11 1.34 5.56 -5.45
N LEU A 12 1.83 5.72 -6.68
CA LEU A 12 3.21 5.42 -7.03
C LEU A 12 4.07 6.68 -6.86
N VAL A 13 5.08 6.60 -6.00
CA VAL A 13 6.05 7.66 -5.75
C VAL A 13 7.41 7.20 -6.27
N LEU A 14 7.96 7.93 -7.24
CA LEU A 14 9.26 7.65 -7.85
C LEU A 14 10.17 8.87 -7.75
N SER A 15 11.48 8.63 -7.69
CA SER A 15 12.47 9.69 -7.88
C SER A 15 12.35 10.29 -9.27
N ARG A 16 12.53 11.61 -9.39
CA ARG A 16 12.63 12.29 -10.70
C ARG A 16 13.96 12.00 -11.39
N ASP A 17 14.96 11.56 -10.64
CA ASP A 17 16.29 11.27 -11.16
C ASP A 17 16.32 9.82 -11.69
N HIS A 18 16.02 9.67 -12.98
CA HIS A 18 15.99 8.39 -13.68
C HIS A 18 17.32 8.07 -14.39
N ARG A 19 18.46 8.46 -13.82
CA ARG A 19 19.81 8.22 -14.41
C ARG A 19 20.05 6.78 -14.88
N PHE A 20 19.39 5.80 -14.27
CA PHE A 20 19.52 4.37 -14.60
C PHE A 20 18.26 3.78 -15.30
N GLY A 21 17.29 4.63 -15.66
CA GLY A 21 15.98 4.24 -16.20
C GLY A 21 14.96 3.91 -15.11
N ILE A 22 13.67 4.07 -15.40
CA ILE A 22 12.57 3.79 -14.44
C ILE A 22 12.61 2.32 -13.99
N GLY A 23 13.02 1.41 -14.88
CA GLY A 23 13.01 -0.02 -14.61
C GLY A 23 14.04 -0.49 -13.58
N SER A 24 15.12 0.25 -13.34
CA SER A 24 16.16 -0.13 -12.38
C SER A 24 15.85 0.31 -10.95
N ILE A 25 14.76 1.05 -10.73
CA ILE A 25 14.41 1.59 -9.42
C ILE A 25 13.75 0.47 -8.62
N PRO A 26 14.32 0.05 -7.48
CA PRO A 26 13.65 -0.84 -6.54
C PRO A 26 12.39 -0.17 -6.00
N ILE A 27 11.29 -0.91 -5.92
CA ILE A 27 10.01 -0.41 -5.41
C ILE A 27 9.70 -1.09 -4.08
N GLY A 28 8.97 -0.43 -3.20
CA GLY A 28 8.33 -1.16 -2.11
C GLY A 28 6.87 -0.76 -1.92
N ILE A 29 6.03 -1.76 -1.63
CA ILE A 29 4.61 -1.60 -1.35
C ILE A 29 4.46 -1.34 0.15
N CYS A 30 3.98 -0.15 0.47
CA CYS A 30 3.76 0.33 1.83
C CYS A 30 2.27 0.21 2.20
N TYR A 31 1.93 -0.59 3.20
CA TYR A 31 0.56 -0.72 3.71
C TYR A 31 0.25 0.33 4.77
N ALA A 32 -1.03 0.73 4.86
CA ALA A 32 -1.48 1.70 5.84
C ALA A 32 -1.49 1.08 7.26
N GLY A 33 -0.99 1.83 8.24
CA GLY A 33 -1.17 1.50 9.66
C GLY A 33 -2.53 1.97 10.17
N THR A 34 -2.92 1.57 11.39
CA THR A 34 -4.24 1.91 11.94
C THR A 34 -4.54 3.42 11.90
N GLY A 35 -5.65 3.78 11.26
CA GLY A 35 -6.09 5.18 11.10
C GLY A 35 -5.28 6.03 10.14
N ASP A 36 -4.39 5.44 9.36
CA ASP A 36 -3.73 6.10 8.25
C ASP A 36 -4.67 6.14 7.03
N HIS A 37 -5.57 7.12 7.05
CA HIS A 37 -6.50 7.38 5.95
C HIS A 37 -5.82 8.21 4.85
N GLY A 38 -5.91 7.74 3.61
CA GLY A 38 -5.21 8.33 2.48
C GLY A 38 -3.72 7.98 2.46
N PHE A 39 -2.93 8.91 1.92
CA PHE A 39 -1.51 8.66 1.60
C PHE A 39 -0.55 9.65 2.26
N SER A 40 -1.03 10.80 2.75
CA SER A 40 -0.19 11.94 3.14
C SER A 40 0.84 11.58 4.21
N ARG A 41 0.47 10.77 5.22
CA ARG A 41 1.38 10.39 6.30
C ARG A 41 2.50 9.50 5.77
N ARG A 42 2.18 8.42 5.05
CA ARG A 42 3.18 7.54 4.42
C ARG A 42 3.99 8.25 3.36
N TRP A 43 3.39 9.19 2.64
CA TRP A 43 4.10 10.01 1.67
C TRP A 43 5.19 10.83 2.35
N LEU A 44 4.84 11.61 3.38
CA LEU A 44 5.77 12.51 4.07
C LEU A 44 6.83 11.77 4.90
N PHE A 45 6.41 10.75 5.65
CA PHE A 45 7.30 10.09 6.62
C PHE A 45 7.98 8.85 6.07
N THR A 46 7.62 8.39 4.87
CA THR A 46 8.17 7.14 4.32
C THR A 46 8.63 7.29 2.89
N ALA A 47 7.74 7.61 1.94
CA ALA A 47 8.11 7.69 0.53
C ALA A 47 9.14 8.79 0.24
N VAL A 48 8.95 9.99 0.81
CA VAL A 48 9.87 11.13 0.63
C VAL A 48 11.26 10.85 1.21
N PRO A 49 11.40 10.40 2.48
CA PRO A 49 12.70 9.99 3.02
C PRO A 49 13.36 8.87 2.23
N LEU A 50 12.58 7.87 1.80
CA LEU A 50 13.10 6.75 1.03
C LEU A 50 13.73 7.24 -0.26
N ILE A 51 13.03 8.05 -1.07
CA ILE A 51 13.55 8.59 -2.34
C ILE A 51 14.75 9.52 -2.15
N ASN A 52 14.76 10.29 -1.07
CA ASN A 52 15.82 11.28 -0.82
C ASN A 52 17.11 10.63 -0.30
N GLN A 53 17.01 9.58 0.51
CA GLN A 53 18.16 8.90 1.14
C GLN A 53 18.62 7.70 0.33
N TYR A 54 17.69 7.04 -0.36
CA TYR A 54 17.93 5.84 -1.15
C TYR A 54 17.25 6.00 -2.52
N PRO A 55 17.79 5.44 -3.61
CA PRO A 55 17.10 5.47 -4.90
C PRO A 55 15.95 4.43 -4.94
N ILE A 56 15.09 4.40 -3.92
CA ILE A 56 13.96 3.46 -3.75
C ILE A 56 12.64 4.20 -3.95
N GLY A 57 11.78 3.68 -4.82
CA GLY A 57 10.41 4.16 -4.99
C GLY A 57 9.42 3.45 -4.06
N SER A 58 8.23 4.02 -3.90
CA SER A 58 7.20 3.47 -3.02
C SER A 58 5.83 3.42 -3.69
N ILE A 59 5.12 2.32 -3.54
CA ILE A 59 3.69 2.20 -3.81
C ILE A 59 2.96 2.30 -2.49
N LEU A 60 2.19 3.35 -2.30
CA LEU A 60 1.39 3.55 -1.09
C LEU A 60 -0.01 2.98 -1.35
N LEU A 61 -0.33 1.82 -0.78
CA LEU A 61 -1.62 1.15 -0.98
C LEU A 61 -2.63 1.56 0.10
N GLU A 62 -3.82 2.02 -0.28
CA GLU A 62 -4.88 2.32 0.68
C GLU A 62 -5.60 1.04 1.11
N ASN A 63 -5.53 0.72 2.40
CA ASN A 63 -6.15 -0.49 2.94
C ASN A 63 -7.68 -0.46 2.73
N PRO A 64 -8.31 -1.64 2.55
CA PRO A 64 -9.76 -1.77 2.64
C PRO A 64 -10.30 -1.09 3.91
N TYR A 65 -11.51 -0.53 3.85
CA TYR A 65 -12.18 0.17 4.94
C TYR A 65 -11.56 1.52 5.37
N TYR A 66 -10.50 1.98 4.72
CA TYR A 66 -9.81 3.25 5.05
C TYR A 66 -9.97 4.28 3.94
N GLY A 67 -9.92 5.56 4.31
CA GLY A 67 -9.97 6.69 3.36
C GLY A 67 -11.12 6.60 2.37
N LEU A 68 -10.82 6.52 1.07
CA LEU A 68 -11.86 6.45 0.03
C LEU A 68 -12.65 5.14 0.06
N ARG A 69 -12.09 4.10 0.67
CA ARG A 69 -12.66 2.76 0.78
C ARG A 69 -13.43 2.57 2.10
N LYS A 70 -13.57 3.62 2.91
CA LYS A 70 -14.23 3.57 4.22
C LYS A 70 -15.76 3.59 4.07
N PRO A 71 -16.49 2.59 4.59
CA PRO A 71 -17.95 2.61 4.65
C PRO A 71 -18.50 3.77 5.50
N LEU A 72 -19.70 4.26 5.14
CA LEU A 72 -20.34 5.41 5.79
C LEU A 72 -20.76 5.12 7.23
N ASP A 73 -21.15 3.88 7.50
CA ASP A 73 -21.52 3.35 8.81
C ASP A 73 -20.33 3.14 9.75
N GLN A 74 -19.11 3.21 9.24
CA GLN A 74 -17.90 3.04 10.06
C GLN A 74 -17.54 4.33 10.81
N SER A 75 -17.30 4.24 12.11
CA SER A 75 -16.78 5.36 12.90
C SER A 75 -15.25 5.33 12.94
N ARG A 76 -14.62 6.42 12.47
CA ARG A 76 -13.15 6.56 12.43
C ARG A 76 -12.49 5.34 11.76
N SER A 77 -11.45 4.80 12.38
CA SER A 77 -10.64 3.67 11.91
C SER A 77 -11.09 2.32 12.48
N SER A 78 -12.16 2.32 13.29
CA SER A 78 -12.67 1.12 13.96
C SER A 78 -13.54 0.34 13.00
N LEU A 79 -13.14 -0.88 12.69
CA LEU A 79 -13.94 -1.78 11.86
C LEU A 79 -15.21 -2.18 12.61
N LEU A 80 -16.35 -2.23 11.91
CA LEU A 80 -17.64 -2.63 12.47
C LEU A 80 -17.67 -4.08 12.94
N TYR A 81 -16.99 -4.96 12.21
CA TYR A 81 -16.96 -6.40 12.49
C TYR A 81 -15.52 -6.91 12.50
N VAL A 82 -15.23 -7.88 13.38
CA VAL A 82 -13.94 -8.57 13.41
C VAL A 82 -13.69 -9.31 12.08
N THR A 83 -14.75 -9.81 11.44
CA THR A 83 -14.69 -10.44 10.11
C THR A 83 -14.12 -9.51 9.03
N ASN A 84 -14.28 -8.19 9.17
CA ASN A 84 -13.69 -7.22 8.24
C ASN A 84 -12.15 -7.20 8.30
N LEU A 85 -11.52 -7.63 9.40
CA LEU A 85 -10.05 -7.78 9.46
C LEU A 85 -9.56 -8.87 8.52
N TYR A 86 -10.25 -10.02 8.49
CA TYR A 86 -9.92 -11.13 7.61
C TYR A 86 -10.12 -10.74 6.14
N ILE A 87 -11.26 -10.11 5.82
CA ILE A 87 -11.54 -9.59 4.47
C ILE A 87 -10.47 -8.58 4.06
N MET A 88 -10.05 -7.68 4.96
CA MET A 88 -8.98 -6.72 4.68
C MET A 88 -7.67 -7.45 4.32
N GLY A 89 -7.29 -8.46 5.10
CA GLY A 89 -6.09 -9.26 4.86
C GLY A 89 -6.12 -9.97 3.50
N GLU A 90 -7.20 -10.72 3.22
CA GLU A 90 -7.37 -11.44 1.95
C GLU A 90 -7.33 -10.50 0.73
N VAL A 91 -8.04 -9.38 0.81
CA VAL A 91 -8.04 -8.36 -0.26
C VAL A 91 -6.65 -7.78 -0.46
N LEU A 92 -5.92 -7.47 0.62
CA LEU A 92 -4.56 -6.94 0.53
C LEU A 92 -3.59 -7.95 -0.08
N VAL A 93 -3.69 -9.24 0.23
CA VAL A 93 -2.85 -10.27 -0.41
C VAL A 93 -3.08 -10.28 -1.93
N LEU A 94 -4.35 -10.30 -2.36
CA LEU A 94 -4.70 -10.28 -3.78
C LEU A 94 -4.27 -8.98 -4.49
N GLU A 95 -4.49 -7.83 -3.85
CA GLU A 95 -4.07 -6.53 -4.37
C GLU A 95 -2.56 -6.46 -4.51
N THR A 96 -1.82 -6.99 -3.54
CA THR A 96 -0.36 -7.08 -3.60
C THR A 96 0.09 -7.95 -4.76
N LEU A 97 -0.47 -9.14 -4.94
CA LEU A 97 -0.15 -9.99 -6.10
C LEU A 97 -0.40 -9.27 -7.43
N MET A 98 -1.51 -8.55 -7.55
CA MET A 98 -1.83 -7.77 -8.74
C MET A 98 -0.87 -6.59 -8.95
N LEU A 99 -0.49 -5.88 -7.88
CA LEU A 99 0.50 -4.79 -7.93
C LEU A 99 1.88 -5.31 -8.29
N LEU A 100 2.29 -6.46 -7.75
CA LEU A 100 3.55 -7.12 -8.10
C LEU A 100 3.58 -7.49 -9.60
N HIS A 101 2.49 -8.07 -10.10
CA HIS A 101 2.35 -8.37 -11.53
C HIS A 101 2.36 -7.10 -12.40
N TRP A 102 1.69 -6.04 -11.94
CA TRP A 102 1.72 -4.73 -12.62
C TRP A 102 3.13 -4.13 -12.63
N CYS A 103 3.88 -4.20 -11.53
CA CYS A 103 5.27 -3.77 -11.43
C CYS A 103 6.17 -4.54 -12.42
N GLN A 104 6.00 -5.86 -12.52
CA GLN A 104 6.73 -6.69 -13.48
C GLN A 104 6.46 -6.24 -14.93
N LYS A 105 5.21 -5.95 -15.28
CA LYS A 105 4.84 -5.42 -16.60
C LYS A 105 5.45 -4.04 -16.88
N MET A 106 5.54 -3.19 -15.85
CA MET A 106 6.17 -1.88 -15.92
C MET A 106 7.70 -1.94 -15.87
N LYS A 107 8.29 -3.15 -15.81
CA LYS A 107 9.72 -3.42 -15.66
C LYS A 107 10.34 -2.81 -14.40
N LEU A 108 9.53 -2.56 -13.36
CA LEU A 108 10.02 -2.07 -12.07
C LEU A 108 10.74 -3.21 -11.35
N THR A 109 11.89 -2.90 -10.74
CA THR A 109 12.73 -3.90 -10.04
C THR A 109 12.22 -4.14 -8.63
N SER A 110 12.41 -5.37 -8.11
CA SER A 110 12.22 -5.85 -6.72
C SER A 110 11.24 -5.06 -5.86
N ALA A 111 10.08 -5.65 -5.61
CA ALA A 111 9.06 -5.09 -4.73
C ALA A 111 9.23 -5.59 -3.28
N ILE A 112 9.61 -4.70 -2.36
CA ILE A 112 9.65 -4.99 -0.92
C ILE A 112 8.26 -4.72 -0.32
N LEU A 113 7.76 -5.62 0.51
CA LEU A 113 6.50 -5.40 1.26
C LEU A 113 6.84 -4.87 2.65
N TYR A 114 6.27 -3.72 3.04
CA TYR A 114 6.52 -3.16 4.37
C TYR A 114 5.35 -2.30 4.86
N GLY A 115 5.29 -2.03 6.15
CA GLY A 115 4.26 -1.19 6.76
C GLY A 115 4.58 -0.92 8.22
N PHE A 116 3.70 -0.19 8.89
CA PHE A 116 3.82 0.07 10.34
C PHE A 116 2.61 -0.50 11.07
N SER A 117 2.84 -1.21 12.17
CA SER A 117 1.80 -1.78 13.05
C SER A 117 0.84 -2.70 12.27
N LEU A 118 -0.44 -2.35 12.15
CA LEU A 118 -1.39 -3.11 11.32
C LEU A 118 -0.87 -3.32 9.90
N GLY A 119 -0.20 -2.31 9.32
CA GLY A 119 0.37 -2.42 7.98
C GLY A 119 1.49 -3.46 7.89
N GLU A 120 2.26 -3.66 8.97
CA GLU A 120 3.31 -4.69 9.01
C GLU A 120 2.70 -6.09 9.16
N HIS A 121 1.65 -6.22 9.97
CA HIS A 121 0.90 -7.47 10.07
C HIS A 121 0.32 -7.87 8.70
N MET A 122 -0.24 -6.92 7.96
CA MET A 122 -0.73 -7.15 6.60
C MET A 122 0.39 -7.46 5.61
N ALA A 123 1.57 -6.85 5.75
CA ALA A 123 2.73 -7.15 4.93
C ALA A 123 3.19 -8.61 5.08
N SER A 124 3.20 -9.11 6.33
CA SER A 124 3.53 -10.51 6.63
C SER A 124 2.52 -11.48 6.01
N LEU A 125 1.22 -11.16 6.09
CA LEU A 125 0.16 -11.95 5.46
C LEU A 125 0.30 -11.99 3.94
N ALA A 126 0.61 -10.86 3.30
CA ALA A 126 0.76 -10.78 1.85
C ALA A 126 2.06 -11.42 1.32
N PHE A 127 3.04 -11.72 2.19
CA PHE A 127 4.26 -12.42 1.81
C PHE A 127 4.09 -13.95 1.78
N THR A 128 3.06 -14.49 2.45
CA THR A 128 2.80 -15.94 2.52
C THR A 128 2.26 -16.48 1.20
#